data_AF-A0A959LLH1-F1
#
_entry.id   AF-A0A959LLH1-F1
#
_cell.length_a   1.000
_cell.length_b   1.000
_cell.length_c   1.000
_cell.angle_alpha   90.00
_cell.angle_beta   90.00
_cell.angle_gamma   90.00
#
_symmetry.space_group_name_H-M   'P 1'
#
loop_
_entity.id
_entity.type
_entity.pdbx_description
1 polymer ?
#
loop_
_entity_poly.entity_id
_entity_poly.type
_entity_poly.pdbx_seq_one_letter_code
_entity_poly.pdbx_strand_id
1 'polypeptide(L)'
;MNTPFSLSEATDIAEDFSDLVETGLVVESGAETMVCTIQNIVIAPFQPEERASFVQAMMAGGELSTILRDYQGTDFEVLIIARENTNIANITLLPIRDYTRIYDIPYRYPGTY
;
A
#
# COMPACT_ATOMS: atom_id res chain seq x y z
N MET A 1 -7.37 -13.05 -9.43
CA MET A 1 -6.25 -12.17 -9.78
C MET A 1 -6.76 -10.75 -9.67
N ASN A 2 -6.08 -9.89 -8.92
CA ASN A 2 -6.42 -8.46 -8.90
C ASN A 2 -6.07 -7.87 -10.27
N THR A 3 -6.88 -6.95 -10.76
CA THR A 3 -6.58 -6.18 -11.98
C THR A 3 -5.67 -5.02 -11.61
N PRO A 4 -4.60 -4.72 -12.38
CA PRO A 4 -3.81 -3.52 -12.16
C PRO A 4 -4.65 -2.25 -12.33
N PHE A 5 -4.25 -1.18 -11.65
CA PHE A 5 -4.77 0.17 -11.85
C PHE A 5 -3.91 0.93 -12.86
N SER A 6 -4.52 1.83 -13.60
CA SER A 6 -3.78 2.92 -14.25
C SER A 6 -3.26 3.91 -13.20
N LEU A 7 -2.30 4.76 -13.58
CA LEU A 7 -1.75 5.78 -12.68
C LEU A 7 -2.83 6.75 -12.16
N SER A 8 -3.79 7.13 -13.01
CA SER A 8 -4.90 8.01 -12.61
C SER A 8 -5.76 7.34 -11.55
N GLU A 9 -6.17 6.09 -11.80
CA GLU A 9 -7.00 5.34 -10.85
C GLU A 9 -6.26 5.10 -9.52
N ALA A 10 -4.98 4.77 -9.58
CA ALA A 10 -4.16 4.58 -8.38
C ALA A 10 -4.00 5.89 -7.58
N THR A 11 -3.90 7.02 -8.27
CA THR A 11 -3.87 8.35 -7.63
C THR A 11 -5.18 8.65 -6.92
N ASP A 12 -6.31 8.50 -7.61
CA ASP A 12 -7.64 8.75 -7.04
C ASP A 12 -7.88 7.88 -5.79
N ILE A 13 -7.53 6.59 -5.88
CA ILE A 13 -7.64 5.66 -4.74
C ILE A 13 -6.71 6.09 -3.60
N ALA A 14 -5.45 6.46 -3.89
CA ALA A 14 -4.52 6.88 -2.85
C ALA A 14 -4.99 8.16 -2.14
N GLU A 15 -5.61 9.08 -2.85
CA GLU A 15 -6.23 10.28 -2.27
C GLU A 15 -7.45 9.94 -1.40
N ASP A 16 -8.34 9.06 -1.88
CA ASP A 16 -9.54 8.62 -1.14
C ASP A 16 -9.21 8.00 0.23
N PHE A 17 -8.07 7.32 0.34
CA PHE A 17 -7.63 6.65 1.56
C PHE A 17 -6.54 7.42 2.33
N SER A 18 -6.20 8.64 1.90
CA SER A 18 -5.12 9.44 2.50
C SER A 18 -5.40 9.82 3.97
N ASP A 19 -6.67 9.85 4.37
CA ASP A 19 -7.13 10.10 5.74
C ASP A 19 -6.77 8.96 6.72
N LEU A 20 -6.43 7.78 6.21
CA LEU A 20 -5.96 6.65 7.02
C LEU A 20 -4.57 6.89 7.61
N VAL A 21 -3.79 7.85 7.09
CA VAL A 21 -2.45 8.14 7.63
C VAL A 21 -2.56 8.59 9.09
N GLU A 22 -1.64 8.12 9.94
CA GLU A 22 -1.65 8.26 11.40
C GLU A 22 -2.74 7.48 12.15
N THR A 23 -3.58 6.71 11.45
CA THR A 23 -4.56 5.83 12.11
C THR A 23 -3.96 4.47 12.50
N GLY A 24 -4.62 3.82 13.46
CA GLY A 24 -4.23 2.49 13.93
C GLY A 24 -4.69 1.37 13.00
N LEU A 25 -3.82 0.41 12.75
CA LEU A 25 -4.07 -0.80 11.97
C LEU A 25 -3.73 -2.03 12.83
N VAL A 26 -4.64 -3.00 12.92
CA VAL A 26 -4.39 -4.26 13.63
C VAL A 26 -4.18 -5.37 12.60
N VAL A 27 -2.95 -5.85 12.48
CA VAL A 27 -2.62 -6.91 11.53
C VAL A 27 -2.60 -8.24 12.29
N GLU A 28 -3.53 -9.13 11.95
CA GLU A 28 -3.58 -10.49 12.48
C GLU A 28 -2.86 -11.45 11.54
N SER A 29 -1.82 -12.13 12.04
CA SER A 29 -1.07 -13.14 11.29
C SER A 29 -0.94 -14.41 12.13
N GLY A 30 -1.89 -15.34 11.93
CA GLY A 30 -1.94 -16.59 12.69
C GLY A 30 -2.22 -16.33 14.17
N ALA A 31 -1.23 -16.60 15.04
CA ALA A 31 -1.33 -16.39 16.49
C ALA A 31 -0.78 -15.03 16.96
N GLU A 32 -0.23 -14.23 16.04
CA GLU A 32 0.37 -12.94 16.36
C GLU A 32 -0.56 -11.81 15.96
N THR A 33 -0.75 -10.85 16.87
CA THR A 33 -1.47 -9.61 16.63
C THR A 33 -0.47 -8.47 16.68
N MET A 34 -0.32 -7.76 15.57
CA MET A 34 0.55 -6.60 15.46
C MET A 34 -0.31 -5.33 15.45
N VAL A 35 0.00 -4.40 16.37
CA VAL A 35 -0.61 -3.07 16.38
C VAL A 35 0.33 -2.12 15.66
N CYS A 36 -0.12 -1.64 14.51
CA CYS A 36 0.63 -0.76 13.65
C CYS A 36 -0.03 0.62 13.57
N THR A 37 0.75 1.63 13.20
CA THR A 37 0.27 2.94 12.77
C THR A 37 0.51 3.07 11.28
N ILE A 38 -0.51 3.47 10.52
CA ILE A 38 -0.37 3.74 9.09
C ILE A 38 0.50 4.97 8.92
N GLN A 39 1.60 4.80 8.19
CA GLN A 39 2.57 5.86 7.93
C GLN A 39 2.31 6.55 6.60
N ASN A 40 1.87 5.78 5.59
CA ASN A 40 1.68 6.31 4.26
C ASN A 40 0.77 5.42 3.40
N ILE A 41 0.13 6.03 2.41
CA ILE A 41 -0.63 5.37 1.35
C ILE A 41 0.09 5.68 0.06
N VAL A 42 0.55 4.65 -0.66
CA VAL A 42 1.53 4.83 -1.72
C VAL A 42 1.13 4.08 -2.98
N ILE A 43 1.41 4.68 -4.12
CA ILE A 43 1.29 4.02 -5.42
C ILE A 43 2.59 3.21 -5.62
N ALA A 44 2.45 1.97 -6.07
CA ALA A 44 3.56 1.07 -6.34
C ALA A 44 3.32 0.32 -7.66
N PRO A 45 4.36 -0.24 -8.28
CA PRO A 45 4.21 -1.17 -9.40
C PRO A 45 3.32 -2.37 -9.04
N PHE A 46 2.47 -2.80 -9.97
CA PHE A 46 1.58 -3.96 -9.76
C PHE A 46 2.36 -5.29 -9.76
N GLN A 47 3.37 -5.40 -10.63
CA GLN A 47 4.11 -6.66 -10.79
C GLN A 47 4.95 -6.97 -9.53
N PRO A 48 4.90 -8.20 -8.99
CA PRO A 48 5.57 -8.54 -7.73
C PRO A 48 7.09 -8.27 -7.72
N GLU A 49 7.78 -8.51 -8.84
CA GLU A 49 9.23 -8.31 -8.96
C GLU A 49 9.62 -6.82 -8.90
N GLU A 50 8.84 -6.00 -9.60
CA GLU A 50 9.02 -4.55 -9.64
C GLU A 50 8.63 -3.91 -8.30
N ARG A 51 7.53 -4.39 -7.71
CA ARG A 51 7.06 -3.99 -6.37
C ARG A 51 8.08 -4.31 -5.29
N ALA A 52 8.75 -5.47 -5.35
CA ALA A 52 9.79 -5.82 -4.39
C ALA A 52 10.95 -4.83 -4.44
N SER A 53 11.38 -4.44 -5.64
CA SER A 53 12.44 -3.45 -5.84
C SER A 53 12.02 -2.06 -5.36
N PHE A 54 10.79 -1.66 -5.64
CA PHE A 54 10.17 -0.42 -5.16
C PHE A 54 10.17 -0.35 -3.62
N VAL A 55 9.71 -1.42 -2.98
CA VAL A 55 9.67 -1.54 -1.51
C VAL A 55 11.06 -1.45 -0.90
N GLN A 56 12.04 -2.16 -1.46
CA GLN A 56 13.42 -2.09 -0.97
C GLN A 56 13.99 -0.67 -1.05
N ALA A 57 13.75 0.04 -2.17
CA ALA A 57 14.20 1.41 -2.34
C ALA A 57 13.56 2.36 -1.31
N MET A 58 12.26 2.20 -1.02
CA MET A 58 11.60 2.98 0.02
C MET A 58 12.12 2.66 1.43
N MET A 59 12.35 1.39 1.74
CA MET A 59 12.91 0.97 3.03
C MET A 59 14.34 1.48 3.24
N ALA A 60 15.10 1.68 2.15
CA ALA A 60 16.43 2.31 2.18
C ALA A 60 16.40 3.85 2.38
N GLY A 61 15.21 4.45 2.55
CA GLY A 61 15.04 5.89 2.73
C GLY A 61 14.95 6.68 1.43
N GLY A 62 14.73 6.01 0.30
CA GLY A 62 14.49 6.68 -0.97
C GLY A 62 13.18 7.47 -0.95
N GLU A 63 13.18 8.62 -1.61
CA GLU A 63 11.99 9.47 -1.71
C GLU A 63 10.97 8.84 -2.68
N LEU A 64 9.72 8.70 -2.22
CA LEU A 64 8.64 8.04 -2.95
C LEU A 64 8.41 8.62 -4.36
N SER A 65 8.47 9.95 -4.45
CA SER A 65 8.29 10.72 -5.69
C SER A 65 9.40 10.46 -6.72
N THR A 66 10.59 10.08 -6.26
CA THR A 66 11.75 9.76 -7.09
C THR A 66 11.66 8.31 -7.57
N ILE A 67 11.35 7.38 -6.66
CA ILE A 67 11.26 5.95 -7.00
C ILE A 67 10.10 5.69 -7.98
N LEU A 68 8.94 6.34 -7.79
CA LEU A 68 7.81 6.25 -8.73
C LEU A 68 8.15 6.84 -10.10
N ARG A 69 8.95 7.91 -10.15
CA ARG A 69 9.34 8.56 -11.41
C ARG A 69 10.25 7.67 -12.26
N ASP A 70 11.06 6.86 -11.62
CA ASP A 70 11.97 5.94 -12.30
C ASP A 70 11.23 4.69 -12.85
N TYR A 71 9.99 4.47 -12.41
CA TYR A 71 9.15 3.41 -12.94
C TYR A 71 8.53 3.81 -14.28
N GLN A 72 8.77 3.00 -15.32
CA GLN A 72 8.25 3.23 -16.69
C GLN A 72 7.02 2.38 -17.05
N GLY A 73 6.51 1.56 -16.12
CA GLY A 73 5.35 0.72 -16.37
C GLY A 73 4.03 1.48 -16.31
N THR A 74 2.96 0.81 -16.74
CA THR A 74 1.58 1.36 -16.76
C THR A 74 0.66 0.76 -15.70
N ASP A 75 1.15 -0.27 -15.00
CA ASP A 75 0.35 -1.14 -14.15
C ASP A 75 0.70 -0.88 -12.69
N PHE A 76 -0.26 -0.37 -11.93
CA PHE A 76 -0.05 0.10 -10.56
C PHE A 76 -0.94 -0.63 -9.56
N GLU A 77 -0.51 -0.59 -8.30
CA GLU A 77 -1.29 -0.96 -7.13
C GLU A 77 -1.14 0.13 -6.06
N VAL A 78 -2.10 0.22 -5.15
CA VAL A 78 -2.00 1.10 -3.98
C VAL A 78 -1.72 0.25 -2.75
N LEU A 79 -0.68 0.62 -2.01
CA LEU A 79 -0.21 -0.05 -0.80
C LEU A 79 -0.35 0.86 0.41
N ILE A 80 -0.82 0.29 1.51
CA ILE A 80 -0.72 0.86 2.84
C ILE A 80 0.65 0.46 3.40
N ILE A 81 1.41 1.46 3.83
CA ILE A 81 2.62 1.25 4.64
C ILE A 81 2.26 1.51 6.10
N ALA A 82 2.37 0.49 6.93
CA ALA A 82 2.18 0.61 8.37
C ALA A 82 3.43 0.19 9.13
N ARG A 83 3.71 0.84 10.26
CA ARG A 83 4.81 0.47 11.16
C ARG A 83 4.28 -0.05 12.47
N GLU A 84 4.88 -1.13 12.96
CA GLU A 84 4.53 -1.66 14.27
C GLU A 84 4.91 -0.66 15.37
N ASN A 85 3.99 -0.44 16.31
CA ASN A 85 4.17 0.56 17.37
C ASN A 85 5.25 0.15 18.38
N THR A 86 5.43 -1.15 18.61
CA THR A 86 6.39 -1.73 19.55
C THR A 86 7.75 -2.02 18.94
N ASN A 87 7.81 -2.21 17.62
CA ASN A 87 9.04 -2.44 16.88
C ASN A 87 9.01 -1.67 15.57
N ILE A 88 9.44 -0.41 15.60
CA ILE A 88 9.39 0.50 14.45
C ILE A 88 10.21 0.03 13.24
N ALA A 89 11.09 -0.95 13.41
CA ALA A 89 11.81 -1.59 12.30
C ALA A 89 10.93 -2.58 11.52
N ASN A 90 9.81 -3.01 12.09
CA ASN A 90 8.85 -3.90 11.46
C ASN A 90 7.85 -3.08 10.63
N ILE A 91 7.93 -3.23 9.32
CA ILE A 91 7.11 -2.53 8.34
C ILE A 91 6.16 -3.55 7.72
N THR A 92 4.87 -3.27 7.80
CA THR A 92 3.82 -4.01 7.10
C THR A 92 3.47 -3.27 5.82
N LEU A 93 3.38 -4.01 4.72
CA LEU A 93 2.85 -3.55 3.45
C LEU A 93 1.57 -4.31 3.16
N LEU A 94 0.48 -3.58 2.97
CA LEU A 94 -0.83 -4.17 2.76
C LEU A 94 -1.46 -3.56 1.50
N PRO A 95 -1.76 -4.34 0.46
CA PRO A 95 -2.52 -3.83 -0.68
C PRO A 95 -3.88 -3.28 -0.25
N ILE A 96 -4.29 -2.15 -0.82
CA ILE A 96 -5.53 -1.48 -0.40
C ILE A 96 -6.77 -2.38 -0.59
N ARG A 97 -6.75 -3.27 -1.59
CA ARG A 97 -7.81 -4.26 -1.84
C ARG A 97 -7.87 -5.33 -0.75
N ASP A 98 -6.73 -5.68 -0.17
CA ASP A 98 -6.68 -6.60 0.96
C ASP A 98 -7.15 -5.89 2.22
N TYR A 99 -6.77 -4.64 2.42
CA TYR A 99 -7.27 -3.82 3.52
C TYR A 99 -8.80 -3.71 3.50
N THR A 100 -9.40 -3.25 2.38
CA THR A 100 -10.86 -3.10 2.31
C THR A 100 -11.60 -4.43 2.49
N ARG A 101 -11.03 -5.53 2.00
CA ARG A 101 -11.58 -6.87 2.18
C ARG A 101 -11.48 -7.38 3.63
N ILE A 102 -10.34 -7.20 4.29
CA ILE A 102 -10.11 -7.67 5.67
C ILE A 102 -11.01 -6.90 6.65
N TYR A 103 -11.17 -5.60 6.42
CA TYR A 103 -11.90 -4.70 7.31
C TYR A 103 -13.36 -4.46 6.89
N ASP A 104 -13.85 -5.21 5.90
CA ASP A 104 -15.21 -5.11 5.35
C ASP A 104 -15.62 -3.67 4.98
N ILE A 105 -14.68 -2.92 4.40
CA ILE A 105 -14.89 -1.54 3.96
C ILE A 105 -15.48 -1.58 2.55
N PRO A 106 -16.74 -1.13 2.35
CA PRO A 106 -17.34 -1.11 1.04
C PRO A 106 -16.69 -0.03 0.18
N TYR A 107 -15.91 -0.44 -0.81
CA TYR A 107 -15.27 0.46 -1.78
C TYR A 107 -15.46 -0.04 -3.20
N ARG A 108 -15.80 0.86 -4.13
CA ARG A 108 -15.99 0.54 -5.54
C ARG A 108 -14.74 0.91 -6.32
N TYR A 109 -13.93 -0.10 -6.63
CA TYR A 109 -12.73 0.12 -7.42
C TYR A 109 -13.06 0.44 -8.88
N PRO A 110 -12.42 1.45 -9.48
CA PRO A 110 -12.51 1.70 -10.92
C PRO A 110 -12.01 0.48 -11.71
N GLY A 111 -12.57 0.29 -12.91
CA GLY A 111 -12.23 -0.85 -13.78
C GLY A 111 -12.77 -2.22 -13.34
N THR A 112 -13.54 -2.31 -12.24
CA THR A 112 -14.25 -3.54 -11.86
C THR A 112 -15.69 -3.52 -12.38
N TYR A 113 -15.89 -4.03 -13.61
CA TYR A 113 -17.19 -4.37 -14.19
C TYR A 113 -17.22 -5.84 -14.61
#